data_AF-A0A2E7SA16-F1
#
_entry.id   AF-A0A2E7SA16-F1
#
_cell.length_a   1.000
_cell.length_b   1.000
_cell.length_c   1.000
_cell.angle_alpha   90.00
_cell.angle_beta   90.00
_cell.angle_gamma   90.00
#
_symmetry.space_group_name_H-M   'P 1'
#
loop_
_entity.id
_entity.type
_entity.pdbx_description
1 polymer ?
#
loop_
_entity_poly.entity_id
_entity_poly.type
_entity_poly.pdbx_seq_one_letter_code
_entity_poly.pdbx_strand_id
1 'polypeptide(L)'
;MSKRVFSLPINPKLDEDFVENTFLPFLKEYRDYILDLYFTCRIPPFDQDAMGDVFMQPEALISSACYISNQSNIPLSATFNNIWVRPDQKNLDEWIENFAPIYNVGARVVTLPHTSWVSSGQIQQAFPDLFIKNTILREVTRANEIVALAEAGFHYINLDRDLMRDHDQLLEIRKAKDYCTFIGKPVMISMLVNETCWGGCPIMPEHYQYNNTRKGSDPIYFASPISRVSCSTWDVQHPEYDLKQANLPPWREDWVEMLDLGIDVFKLHGRESMMRLQESMDLIKRWADEEEYMFPEYKKYQAELEMKDAPINVWREKIKTCKFDCWDCNYCEAVIESHMKKADLQVHPQVETCMEAFINSGKYVSNHKTYDPNDPNAYYNVPGLSSPRVRHFLNNLCSQEGAVYLEVGVYAGSTFCAAIQNNEMVAAYANDNWSQPNLQPAREDINLELEDVTVSTFVKNLQTNITTDSLDFDIQVLNGDSSNLGKKDFKEDVNIIFYDGDNTEHKMVEFFTRMMDFTADVFTLVVDDANIEDNVRITKTFVEKMGLKILYERELLNDQEDAKMWWNGLYVLVLAK
;
A
#
# COMPACT_ATOMS: atom_id res chain seq x y z
N MET A 1 26.17 -24.92 -7.32
CA MET A 1 25.43 -23.86 -6.60
C MET A 1 24.56 -24.52 -5.55
N SER A 2 24.32 -23.87 -4.41
CA SER A 2 23.31 -24.31 -3.44
C SER A 2 21.94 -24.34 -4.13
N LYS A 3 21.11 -25.35 -3.84
CA LYS A 3 19.69 -25.35 -4.29
C LYS A 3 18.86 -24.34 -3.49
N ARG A 4 19.31 -23.98 -2.29
CA ARG A 4 18.66 -23.03 -1.39
C ARG A 4 18.96 -21.61 -1.83
N VAL A 5 18.08 -21.04 -2.65
CA VAL A 5 18.21 -19.72 -3.25
C VAL A 5 17.12 -18.75 -2.77
N PHE A 6 16.21 -19.17 -1.90
CA PHE A 6 15.12 -18.30 -1.42
C PHE A 6 15.19 -17.99 0.06
N SER A 7 14.91 -16.74 0.44
CA SER A 7 14.60 -16.34 1.81
C SER A 7 13.11 -15.98 1.85
N LEU A 8 12.31 -16.77 2.57
CA LEU A 8 10.84 -16.68 2.55
C LEU A 8 10.31 -16.00 3.83
N PRO A 9 9.33 -15.09 3.75
CA PRO A 9 8.77 -14.48 4.95
C PRO A 9 7.81 -15.40 5.68
N ILE A 10 7.69 -15.18 7.00
CA ILE A 10 6.54 -15.61 7.79
C ILE A 10 5.64 -14.38 7.97
N ASN A 11 4.40 -14.47 7.48
CA ASN A 11 3.39 -13.45 7.71
C ASN A 11 2.88 -13.58 9.18
N PRO A 12 2.79 -12.50 9.96
CA PRO A 12 2.35 -12.54 11.35
C PRO A 12 0.83 -12.69 11.49
N LYS A 13 0.07 -12.53 10.40
CA LYS A 13 -1.40 -12.55 10.37
C LYS A 13 -1.95 -13.92 9.91
N LEU A 14 -1.12 -14.96 9.83
CA LEU A 14 -1.57 -16.31 9.46
C LEU A 14 -2.42 -16.91 10.57
N ASP A 15 -3.58 -17.46 10.20
CA ASP A 15 -4.38 -18.29 11.09
C ASP A 15 -3.80 -19.72 11.21
N GLU A 16 -4.21 -20.43 12.26
CA GLU A 16 -3.72 -21.77 12.58
C GLU A 16 -4.02 -22.80 11.48
N ASP A 17 -5.19 -22.71 10.83
CA ASP A 17 -5.60 -23.64 9.77
C ASP A 17 -4.70 -23.49 8.55
N PHE A 18 -4.43 -22.25 8.11
CA PHE A 18 -3.51 -21.98 7.02
C PHE A 18 -2.08 -22.46 7.36
N VAL A 19 -1.60 -22.23 8.59
CA VAL A 19 -0.27 -22.68 9.01
C VAL A 19 -0.15 -24.19 8.95
N GLU A 20 -1.08 -24.94 9.54
CA GLU A 20 -1.01 -26.40 9.65
C GLU A 20 -1.30 -27.11 8.33
N ASN A 21 -2.30 -26.66 7.59
CA ASN A 21 -2.82 -27.38 6.44
C ASN A 21 -2.26 -26.89 5.10
N THR A 22 -1.65 -25.70 5.05
CA THR A 22 -1.11 -25.12 3.80
C THR A 22 0.37 -24.79 3.90
N PHE A 23 0.76 -23.93 4.85
CA PHE A 23 2.11 -23.37 4.90
C PHE A 23 3.16 -24.40 5.33
N LEU A 24 2.94 -25.13 6.43
CA LEU A 24 3.87 -26.16 6.89
C LEU A 24 4.07 -27.32 5.90
N PRO A 25 3.02 -27.88 5.27
CA PRO A 25 3.18 -28.86 4.19
C PRO A 25 4.04 -28.33 3.04
N PHE A 26 3.77 -27.12 2.57
CA PHE A 26 4.56 -26.46 1.53
C PHE A 26 6.03 -26.32 1.95
N LEU A 27 6.30 -25.82 3.16
CA LEU A 27 7.67 -25.66 3.66
C LEU A 27 8.42 -26.99 3.72
N LYS A 28 7.74 -28.09 4.09
CA LYS A 28 8.33 -29.43 4.14
C LYS A 28 8.65 -29.96 2.74
N GLU A 29 7.78 -29.68 1.77
CA GLU A 29 7.96 -30.09 0.36
C GLU A 29 9.10 -29.33 -0.32
N TYR A 30 9.15 -28.00 -0.19
CA TYR A 30 10.10 -27.14 -0.89
C TYR A 30 11.31 -26.71 -0.05
N ARG A 31 11.53 -27.36 1.10
CA ARG A 31 12.62 -27.08 2.06
C ARG A 31 14.00 -26.93 1.40
N ASP A 32 14.30 -27.73 0.39
CA ASP A 32 15.61 -27.76 -0.26
C ASP A 32 15.90 -26.52 -1.12
N TYR A 33 14.89 -25.68 -1.35
CA TYR A 33 14.99 -24.41 -2.08
C TYR A 33 15.03 -23.19 -1.15
N ILE A 34 14.69 -23.37 0.13
CA ILE A 34 14.56 -22.29 1.11
C ILE A 34 15.79 -22.26 2.01
N LEU A 35 16.49 -21.13 2.01
CA LEU A 35 17.66 -20.88 2.87
C LEU A 35 17.23 -20.64 4.32
N ASP A 36 16.26 -19.74 4.51
CA ASP A 36 15.76 -19.36 5.83
C ASP A 36 14.33 -18.80 5.76
N LEU A 37 13.66 -18.81 6.91
CA LEU A 37 12.37 -18.17 7.13
C LEU A 37 12.60 -16.88 7.92
N TYR A 38 12.26 -15.73 7.36
CA TYR A 38 12.44 -14.46 8.04
C TYR A 38 11.11 -13.90 8.54
N PHE A 39 11.12 -13.32 9.74
CA PHE A 39 9.91 -12.76 10.35
C PHE A 39 10.22 -11.41 10.98
N THR A 40 9.19 -10.60 11.15
CA THR A 40 9.30 -9.35 11.90
C THR A 40 9.43 -9.66 13.38
N CYS A 41 10.56 -9.24 13.97
CA CYS A 41 10.82 -9.40 15.40
C CYS A 41 10.71 -8.05 16.10
N ARG A 42 9.94 -8.00 17.19
CA ARG A 42 9.66 -6.79 17.95
C ARG A 42 10.08 -7.03 19.40
N ILE A 43 11.24 -6.51 19.75
CA ILE A 43 11.80 -6.52 21.11
C ILE A 43 12.57 -5.22 21.31
N PRO A 44 12.63 -4.65 22.53
CA PRO A 44 13.42 -3.45 22.77
C PRO A 44 14.87 -3.63 22.34
N PRO A 45 15.48 -2.63 21.66
CA PRO A 45 14.96 -1.29 21.40
C PRO A 45 14.17 -1.12 20.09
N PHE A 46 13.77 -2.22 19.43
CA PHE A 46 13.03 -2.23 18.16
C PHE A 46 11.53 -2.51 18.38
N ASP A 47 10.76 -1.43 18.53
CA ASP A 47 9.29 -1.44 18.71
C ASP A 47 8.51 -1.32 17.39
N GLN A 48 9.16 -0.85 16.32
CA GLN A 48 8.57 -0.65 15.00
C GLN A 48 9.51 -1.08 13.85
N ASP A 49 8.97 -1.28 12.65
CA ASP A 49 9.74 -1.42 11.41
C ASP A 49 9.17 -0.65 10.21
N ALA A 50 9.85 -0.79 9.07
CA ALA A 50 9.54 -0.15 7.82
C ALA A 50 8.22 -0.60 7.16
N MET A 51 7.62 -1.71 7.58
CA MET A 51 6.31 -2.14 7.07
C MET A 51 5.17 -1.39 7.78
N GLY A 52 5.41 -0.91 9.01
CA GLY A 52 4.47 -0.09 9.76
C GLY A 52 3.31 -0.85 10.39
N ASP A 53 3.30 -2.19 10.41
CA ASP A 53 2.28 -2.93 11.16
C ASP A 53 2.50 -2.75 12.68
N VAL A 54 1.39 -2.66 13.43
CA VAL A 54 1.39 -2.62 14.91
C VAL A 54 0.80 -3.92 15.44
N PHE A 55 1.49 -4.52 16.41
CA PHE A 55 1.12 -5.81 16.98
C PHE A 55 0.84 -5.67 18.47
N MET A 56 -0.35 -6.08 18.89
CA MET A 56 -0.76 -6.04 20.31
C MET A 56 -0.02 -7.06 21.17
N GLN A 57 0.43 -8.18 20.57
CA GLN A 57 1.14 -9.27 21.26
C GLN A 57 2.38 -9.71 20.47
N PRO A 58 3.48 -8.93 20.50
CA PRO A 58 4.75 -9.25 19.85
C PRO A 58 5.29 -10.66 20.16
N GLU A 59 5.08 -11.15 21.37
CA GLU A 59 5.57 -12.44 21.85
C GLU A 59 4.89 -13.62 21.15
N ALA A 60 3.62 -13.46 20.77
CA ALA A 60 2.88 -14.47 20.02
C ALA A 60 3.50 -14.66 18.63
N LEU A 61 3.96 -13.58 17.99
CA LEU A 61 4.61 -13.63 16.68
C LEU A 61 5.91 -14.45 16.73
N ILE A 62 6.73 -14.18 17.75
CA ILE A 62 8.00 -14.91 17.97
C ILE A 62 7.71 -16.39 18.19
N SER A 63 6.70 -16.70 19.01
CA SER A 63 6.32 -18.09 19.32
C SER A 63 5.85 -18.85 18.08
N SER A 64 4.97 -18.26 17.28
CA SER A 64 4.49 -18.84 16.01
C SER A 64 5.62 -19.03 15.01
N ALA A 65 6.52 -18.05 14.88
CA ALA A 65 7.67 -18.15 13.99
C ALA A 65 8.64 -19.27 14.40
N CYS A 66 8.91 -19.41 15.70
CA CYS A 66 9.70 -20.51 16.26
C CYS A 66 9.04 -21.87 16.01
N TYR A 67 7.73 -21.96 16.20
CA TYR A 67 6.97 -23.18 15.92
C TYR A 67 7.11 -23.60 14.45
N ILE A 68 6.85 -22.69 13.51
CA ILE A 68 6.93 -22.95 12.07
C ILE A 68 8.34 -23.40 11.66
N SER A 69 9.37 -22.69 12.14
CA SER A 69 10.78 -23.04 11.90
C SER A 69 11.11 -24.45 12.42
N ASN A 70 10.69 -24.78 13.64
CA ASN A 70 10.98 -26.08 14.24
C ASN A 70 10.27 -27.24 13.51
N GLN A 71 9.02 -27.04 13.10
CA GLN A 71 8.24 -28.05 12.36
C GLN A 71 8.72 -28.24 10.92
N SER A 72 9.22 -27.19 10.26
CA SER A 72 9.76 -27.25 8.90
C SER A 72 11.24 -27.62 8.84
N ASN A 73 11.96 -27.47 9.95
CA ASN A 73 13.42 -27.63 10.02
C ASN A 73 14.15 -26.71 9.01
N ILE A 74 13.66 -25.48 8.87
CA ILE A 74 14.28 -24.39 8.10
C ILE A 74 14.77 -23.33 9.09
N PRO A 75 15.99 -22.78 8.94
CA PRO A 75 16.53 -21.78 9.86
C PRO A 75 15.62 -20.55 10.01
N LEU A 76 15.49 -20.03 11.23
CA LEU A 76 14.73 -18.82 11.51
C LEU A 76 15.62 -17.56 11.51
N SER A 77 15.14 -16.51 10.85
CA SER A 77 15.76 -15.19 10.73
C SER A 77 14.93 -14.08 11.37
N ALA A 78 15.36 -13.58 12.51
CA ALA A 78 14.73 -12.43 13.16
C ALA A 78 15.09 -11.13 12.41
N THR A 79 14.09 -10.36 11.98
CA THR A 79 14.32 -9.14 11.19
C THR A 79 14.15 -7.88 12.04
N PHE A 80 15.24 -7.12 12.19
CA PHE A 80 15.25 -5.76 12.74
C PHE A 80 15.72 -4.79 11.65
N ASN A 81 14.79 -4.06 11.04
CA ASN A 81 15.07 -3.17 9.91
C ASN A 81 14.86 -1.68 10.24
N ASN A 82 14.59 -1.31 11.50
CA ASN A 82 14.47 0.10 11.87
C ASN A 82 15.84 0.78 12.02
N ILE A 83 16.23 1.55 11.00
CA ILE A 83 17.50 2.28 10.99
C ILE A 83 17.51 3.52 11.91
N TRP A 84 16.35 3.89 12.48
CA TRP A 84 16.15 5.07 13.32
C TRP A 84 16.28 4.79 14.82
N VAL A 85 16.41 3.52 15.20
CA VAL A 85 16.91 3.16 16.53
C VAL A 85 18.32 3.73 16.68
N ARG A 86 18.58 4.40 17.80
CA ARG A 86 19.89 5.01 18.04
C ARG A 86 20.94 3.90 18.23
N PRO A 87 22.06 3.92 17.48
CA PRO A 87 23.08 2.88 17.56
C PRO A 87 24.09 3.14 18.70
N ASP A 88 23.62 3.38 19.92
CA ASP A 88 24.48 3.56 21.10
C ASP A 88 24.69 2.26 21.88
N GLN A 89 25.63 2.27 22.83
CA GLN A 89 26.00 1.09 23.62
C GLN A 89 24.83 0.60 24.49
N LYS A 90 24.03 1.52 25.04
CA LYS A 90 22.88 1.17 25.89
C LYS A 90 21.88 0.31 25.10
N ASN A 91 21.52 0.75 23.90
CA ASN A 91 20.59 0.03 23.04
C ASN A 91 21.17 -1.30 22.53
N LEU A 92 22.49 -1.38 22.33
CA LEU A 92 23.16 -2.65 21.99
C LEU A 92 23.07 -3.66 23.16
N ASP A 93 23.38 -3.23 24.38
CA ASP A 93 23.31 -4.09 25.57
C ASP A 93 21.88 -4.59 25.80
N GLU A 94 20.90 -3.69 25.71
CA GLU A 94 19.47 -4.00 25.83
C GLU A 94 19.01 -5.00 24.75
N TRP A 95 19.43 -4.79 23.50
CA TRP A 95 19.12 -5.73 22.42
C TRP A 95 19.72 -7.12 22.67
N ILE A 96 20.99 -7.20 23.11
CA ILE A 96 21.66 -8.47 23.42
C ILE A 96 20.89 -9.22 24.53
N GLU A 97 20.52 -8.52 25.61
CA GLU A 97 19.76 -9.11 26.71
C GLU A 97 18.41 -9.68 26.22
N ASN A 98 17.66 -8.89 25.45
CA ASN A 98 16.33 -9.26 24.97
C ASN A 98 16.34 -10.29 23.82
N PHE A 99 17.41 -10.36 23.03
CA PHE A 99 17.53 -11.33 21.94
C PHE A 99 17.99 -12.71 22.44
N ALA A 100 18.65 -12.80 23.60
CA ALA A 100 19.16 -14.07 24.12
C ALA A 100 18.11 -15.19 24.23
N PRO A 101 16.87 -14.95 24.72
CA PRO A 101 15.82 -15.97 24.70
C PRO A 101 15.48 -16.47 23.29
N ILE A 102 15.45 -15.58 22.30
CA ILE A 102 15.13 -15.89 20.90
C ILE A 102 16.24 -16.74 20.26
N TYR A 103 17.50 -16.39 20.55
CA TYR A 103 18.65 -17.22 20.19
C TYR A 103 18.57 -18.60 20.84
N ASN A 104 18.23 -18.68 22.12
CA ASN A 104 18.19 -19.94 22.87
C ASN A 104 17.11 -20.92 22.34
N VAL A 105 16.00 -20.41 21.79
CA VAL A 105 14.94 -21.25 21.20
C VAL A 105 15.20 -21.67 19.74
N GLY A 106 16.31 -21.22 19.13
CA GLY A 106 16.78 -21.74 17.85
C GLY A 106 16.98 -20.72 16.74
N ALA A 107 16.73 -19.42 16.97
CA ALA A 107 17.05 -18.42 15.96
C ALA A 107 18.58 -18.36 15.74
N ARG A 108 19.00 -18.52 14.48
CA ARG A 108 20.41 -18.53 14.09
C ARG A 108 20.74 -17.51 13.02
N VAL A 109 19.75 -16.77 12.56
CA VAL A 109 19.93 -15.71 11.57
C VAL A 109 19.28 -14.44 12.10
N VAL A 110 19.91 -13.29 11.85
CA VAL A 110 19.35 -11.99 12.22
C VAL A 110 19.61 -10.97 11.11
N THR A 111 18.64 -10.09 10.85
CA THR A 111 18.86 -8.86 10.08
C THR A 111 19.00 -7.69 11.04
N LEU A 112 20.09 -6.94 10.95
CA LEU A 112 20.39 -5.78 11.80
C LEU A 112 20.72 -4.53 10.98
N PRO A 113 20.38 -3.33 11.48
CA PRO A 113 20.62 -2.09 10.74
C PRO A 113 21.96 -1.42 11.07
N HIS A 114 22.68 -1.81 12.13
CA HIS A 114 23.76 -0.99 12.68
C HIS A 114 25.14 -1.65 12.53
N THR A 115 25.94 -1.13 11.59
CA THR A 115 27.33 -1.59 11.39
C THR A 115 28.17 -1.41 12.64
N SER A 116 28.03 -0.30 13.38
CA SER A 116 28.77 -0.06 14.63
C SER A 116 28.53 -1.13 15.69
N TRP A 117 27.31 -1.67 15.76
CA TRP A 117 26.98 -2.77 16.69
C TRP A 117 27.71 -4.05 16.31
N VAL A 118 27.68 -4.42 15.03
CA VAL A 118 28.36 -5.62 14.52
C VAL A 118 29.87 -5.49 14.67
N SER A 119 30.44 -4.33 14.29
CA SER A 119 31.88 -4.05 14.40
C SER A 119 32.41 -4.06 15.84
N SER A 120 31.55 -3.92 16.85
CA SER A 120 31.97 -4.02 18.25
C SER A 120 32.42 -5.43 18.65
N GLY A 121 31.99 -6.47 17.90
CA GLY A 121 32.24 -7.87 18.22
C GLY A 121 31.39 -8.43 19.37
N GLN A 122 30.65 -7.59 20.10
CA GLN A 122 29.83 -8.00 21.26
C GLN A 122 28.73 -8.98 20.87
N ILE A 123 28.10 -8.77 19.71
CA ILE A 123 27.04 -9.66 19.21
C ILE A 123 27.58 -11.07 18.94
N GLN A 124 28.70 -11.18 18.23
CA GLN A 124 29.30 -12.50 17.94
C GLN A 124 29.83 -13.16 19.22
N GLN A 125 30.33 -12.38 20.18
CA GLN A 125 30.78 -12.90 21.47
C GLN A 125 29.60 -13.48 22.28
N ALA A 126 28.46 -12.80 22.31
CA ALA A 126 27.25 -13.26 22.99
C ALA A 126 26.58 -14.42 22.27
N PHE A 127 26.59 -14.40 20.93
CA PHE A 127 25.91 -15.37 20.07
C PHE A 127 26.87 -15.93 18.99
N PRO A 128 27.77 -16.87 19.35
CA PRO A 128 28.83 -17.34 18.45
C PRO A 128 28.35 -17.98 17.15
N ASP A 129 27.15 -18.58 17.13
CA ASP A 129 26.59 -19.24 15.95
C ASP A 129 25.62 -18.34 15.17
N LEU A 130 25.51 -17.05 15.53
CA LEU A 130 24.56 -16.13 14.92
C LEU A 130 25.08 -15.63 13.57
N PHE A 131 24.26 -15.82 12.54
CA PHE A 131 24.51 -15.36 11.19
C PHE A 131 23.84 -14.00 10.94
N ILE A 132 24.65 -12.98 10.63
CA ILE A 132 24.21 -11.58 10.64
C ILE A 132 24.05 -11.04 9.22
N LYS A 133 22.85 -10.51 8.91
CA LYS A 133 22.48 -9.82 7.67
C LYS A 133 22.38 -8.31 7.90
N ASN A 134 22.74 -7.46 6.94
CA ASN A 134 22.35 -6.04 6.98
C ASN A 134 20.88 -5.88 6.56
N THR A 135 20.24 -4.78 6.93
CA THR A 135 18.94 -4.39 6.34
C THR A 135 19.11 -3.81 4.93
N ILE A 136 18.13 -4.05 4.05
CA ILE A 136 18.06 -3.41 2.71
C ILE A 136 17.97 -1.88 2.81
N LEU A 137 17.43 -1.35 3.92
CA LEU A 137 17.31 0.10 4.17
C LEU A 137 18.65 0.83 4.36
N ARG A 138 19.78 0.12 4.23
CA ARG A 138 21.11 0.73 4.16
C ARG A 138 21.59 0.97 2.73
N GLU A 139 20.77 0.63 1.73
CA GLU A 139 20.96 1.00 0.32
C GLU A 139 22.38 0.66 -0.19
N VAL A 140 22.81 -0.57 0.09
CA VAL A 140 24.17 -1.02 -0.27
C VAL A 140 24.25 -1.23 -1.78
N THR A 141 25.07 -0.42 -2.44
CA THR A 141 25.12 -0.35 -3.91
C THR A 141 26.52 -0.58 -4.49
N ARG A 142 27.58 -0.51 -3.69
CA ARG A 142 28.97 -0.50 -4.19
C ARG A 142 29.82 -1.64 -3.68
N ALA A 143 30.74 -2.07 -4.53
CA ALA A 143 31.72 -3.12 -4.24
C ALA A 143 32.55 -2.86 -2.96
N ASN A 144 32.97 -1.62 -2.70
CA ASN A 144 33.75 -1.30 -1.49
C ASN A 144 32.92 -1.42 -0.20
N GLU A 145 31.60 -1.22 -0.26
CA GLU A 145 30.70 -1.39 0.87
C GLU A 145 30.55 -2.87 1.23
N ILE A 146 30.55 -3.76 0.24
CA ILE A 146 30.56 -5.22 0.44
C ILE A 146 31.76 -5.63 1.30
N VAL A 147 32.95 -5.16 0.92
CA VAL A 147 34.19 -5.44 1.66
C VAL A 147 34.13 -4.87 3.07
N ALA A 148 33.69 -3.62 3.24
CA ALA A 148 33.61 -2.99 4.55
C ALA A 148 32.60 -3.70 5.49
N LEU A 149 31.46 -4.16 4.96
CA LEU A 149 30.46 -4.90 5.73
C LEU A 149 30.94 -6.30 6.09
N ALA A 150 31.60 -7.01 5.17
CA ALA A 150 32.26 -8.27 5.47
C ALA A 150 33.31 -8.09 6.57
N GLU A 151 34.13 -7.05 6.46
CA GLU A 151 35.16 -6.72 7.45
C GLU A 151 34.60 -6.42 8.84
N ALA A 152 33.46 -5.72 8.89
CA ALA A 152 32.71 -5.41 10.10
C ALA A 152 32.12 -6.64 10.81
N GLY A 153 31.91 -7.76 10.09
CA GLY A 153 31.36 -9.00 10.64
C GLY A 153 29.97 -9.39 10.11
N PHE A 154 29.48 -8.74 9.05
CA PHE A 154 28.28 -9.24 8.36
C PHE A 154 28.62 -10.48 7.53
N HIS A 155 27.68 -11.42 7.49
CA HIS A 155 27.83 -12.68 6.76
C HIS A 155 26.99 -12.72 5.48
N TYR A 156 26.02 -11.80 5.37
CA TYR A 156 25.06 -11.73 4.29
C TYR A 156 24.67 -10.29 4.06
N ILE A 157 24.66 -9.89 2.79
CA ILE A 157 24.42 -8.52 2.38
C ILE A 157 23.18 -8.47 1.47
N ASN A 158 22.10 -7.89 1.99
CA ASN A 158 20.98 -7.41 1.20
C ASN A 158 21.44 -6.16 0.45
N LEU A 159 21.43 -6.25 -0.89
CA LEU A 159 21.70 -5.14 -1.78
C LEU A 159 20.51 -4.21 -1.88
N ASP A 160 20.77 -2.98 -2.29
CA ASP A 160 19.71 -2.11 -2.80
C ASP A 160 19.06 -2.74 -4.05
N ARG A 161 17.73 -2.58 -4.15
CA ARG A 161 16.93 -3.21 -5.19
C ARG A 161 17.21 -2.63 -6.58
N ASP A 162 17.64 -1.37 -6.67
CA ASP A 162 17.91 -0.73 -7.96
C ASP A 162 19.05 -1.41 -8.74
N LEU A 163 19.94 -2.13 -8.04
CA LEU A 163 21.01 -2.90 -8.66
C LEU A 163 20.54 -4.04 -9.56
N MET A 164 19.27 -4.43 -9.50
CA MET A 164 18.75 -5.45 -10.43
C MET A 164 18.77 -5.01 -11.90
N ARG A 165 18.97 -3.71 -12.17
CA ARG A 165 19.14 -3.15 -13.52
C ARG A 165 20.54 -2.56 -13.78
N ASP A 166 21.53 -2.95 -12.96
CA ASP A 166 22.94 -2.57 -13.12
C ASP A 166 23.87 -3.80 -13.08
N HIS A 167 23.86 -4.58 -14.16
CA HIS A 167 24.72 -5.76 -14.30
C HIS A 167 26.21 -5.42 -14.18
N ASP A 168 26.63 -4.23 -14.64
CA ASP A 168 28.03 -3.79 -14.52
C ASP A 168 28.43 -3.67 -13.05
N GLN A 169 27.59 -3.02 -12.24
CA GLN A 169 27.85 -2.88 -10.81
C GLN A 169 27.75 -4.22 -10.06
N LEU A 170 26.86 -5.13 -10.46
CA LEU A 170 26.78 -6.49 -9.91
C LEU A 170 28.06 -7.30 -10.18
N LEU A 171 28.65 -7.19 -11.37
CA LEU A 171 29.93 -7.83 -11.68
C LEU A 171 31.08 -7.31 -10.79
N GLU A 172 31.11 -6.01 -10.50
CA GLU A 172 32.06 -5.45 -9.54
C GLU A 172 31.80 -5.93 -8.10
N ILE A 173 30.54 -6.05 -7.69
CA ILE A 173 30.15 -6.61 -6.39
C ILE A 173 30.57 -8.07 -6.28
N ARG A 174 30.43 -8.87 -7.35
CA ARG A 174 30.91 -10.25 -7.40
C ARG A 174 32.41 -10.34 -7.16
N LYS A 175 33.21 -9.46 -7.76
CA LYS A 175 34.66 -9.39 -7.50
C LYS A 175 34.95 -9.07 -6.03
N ALA A 176 34.21 -8.14 -5.43
CA ALA A 176 34.34 -7.83 -4.00
C ALA A 176 33.98 -9.01 -3.11
N LYS A 177 32.92 -9.76 -3.44
CA LYS A 177 32.54 -11.00 -2.74
C LYS A 177 33.63 -12.08 -2.83
N ASP A 178 34.24 -12.25 -4.00
CA ASP A 178 35.37 -13.16 -4.19
C ASP A 178 36.58 -12.73 -3.34
N TYR A 179 36.87 -11.43 -3.30
CA TYR A 179 37.91 -10.87 -2.43
C TYR A 179 37.61 -11.10 -0.93
N CYS A 180 36.37 -10.91 -0.50
CA CYS A 180 35.93 -11.20 0.88
C CYS A 180 36.19 -12.66 1.26
N THR A 181 35.92 -13.59 0.33
CA THR A 181 36.26 -15.01 0.51
C THR A 181 37.77 -15.22 0.63
N PHE A 182 38.57 -14.57 -0.22
CA PHE A 182 40.03 -14.65 -0.19
C PHE A 182 40.64 -14.18 1.16
N ILE A 183 40.09 -13.13 1.77
CA ILE A 183 40.54 -12.64 3.09
C ILE A 183 39.92 -13.39 4.28
N GLY A 184 39.22 -14.51 4.03
CA GLY A 184 38.63 -15.34 5.08
C GLY A 184 37.36 -14.77 5.71
N LYS A 185 36.67 -13.86 5.01
CA LYS A 185 35.40 -13.24 5.43
C LYS A 185 34.32 -13.41 4.36
N PRO A 186 33.97 -14.65 3.97
CA PRO A 186 32.99 -14.88 2.90
C PRO A 186 31.63 -14.27 3.27
N VAL A 187 30.95 -13.72 2.27
CA VAL A 187 29.60 -13.15 2.42
C VAL A 187 28.66 -13.70 1.35
N MET A 188 27.40 -13.90 1.74
CA MET A 188 26.30 -14.10 0.79
C MET A 188 25.74 -12.76 0.32
N ILE A 189 25.26 -12.70 -0.92
CA ILE A 189 24.64 -11.52 -1.52
C ILE A 189 23.19 -11.83 -1.86
N SER A 190 22.28 -10.89 -1.59
CA SER A 190 20.87 -11.07 -1.83
C SER A 190 20.21 -9.90 -2.53
N MET A 191 19.23 -10.25 -3.36
CA MET A 191 18.34 -9.32 -4.05
C MET A 191 16.91 -9.52 -3.53
N LEU A 192 16.24 -8.44 -3.14
CA LEU A 192 14.80 -8.44 -2.87
C LEU A 192 14.07 -8.46 -4.21
N VAL A 193 13.18 -9.43 -4.38
CA VAL A 193 12.35 -9.60 -5.57
C VAL A 193 10.88 -9.58 -5.17
N ASN A 194 9.98 -9.71 -6.15
CA ASN A 194 8.52 -9.83 -5.98
C ASN A 194 7.85 -8.79 -5.07
N GLU A 195 8.40 -7.59 -5.03
CA GLU A 195 7.80 -6.39 -4.45
C GLU A 195 7.61 -5.34 -5.54
N THR A 196 6.44 -4.72 -5.56
CA THR A 196 5.96 -3.79 -6.58
C THR A 196 6.34 -2.35 -6.22
N CYS A 197 7.62 -2.08 -5.98
CA CYS A 197 8.11 -0.73 -5.76
C CYS A 197 8.68 -0.15 -7.06
N TRP A 198 8.57 1.16 -7.23
CA TRP A 198 9.24 1.90 -8.29
C TRP A 198 10.75 1.81 -8.13
N GLY A 199 11.48 1.46 -9.19
CA GLY A 199 12.94 1.57 -9.18
C GLY A 199 13.36 3.04 -9.14
N GLY A 200 14.35 3.36 -8.31
CA GLY A 200 14.80 4.74 -8.07
C GLY A 200 13.76 5.62 -7.37
N CYS A 201 12.82 5.04 -6.62
CA CYS A 201 11.75 5.79 -5.96
C CYS A 201 12.31 6.86 -5.00
N PRO A 202 12.10 8.16 -5.28
CA PRO A 202 12.70 9.22 -4.46
C PRO A 202 12.07 9.35 -3.08
N ILE A 203 10.85 8.84 -2.90
CA ILE A 203 10.07 8.91 -1.65
C ILE A 203 10.31 7.68 -0.76
N MET A 204 10.93 6.62 -1.29
CA MET A 204 11.12 5.37 -0.56
C MET A 204 11.82 5.54 0.80
N PRO A 205 12.91 6.33 0.93
CA PRO A 205 13.52 6.58 2.24
C PRO A 205 12.58 7.26 3.24
N GLU A 206 11.76 8.22 2.77
CA GLU A 206 10.77 8.93 3.59
C GLU A 206 9.60 8.02 3.99
N HIS A 207 9.12 7.18 3.07
CA HIS A 207 8.11 6.15 3.36
C HIS A 207 8.59 5.23 4.49
N TYR A 208 9.80 4.68 4.38
CA TYR A 208 10.33 3.82 5.43
C TYR A 208 10.60 4.57 6.73
N GLN A 209 11.05 5.83 6.67
CA GLN A 209 11.18 6.67 7.86
C GLN A 209 9.84 6.88 8.55
N TYR A 210 8.79 7.21 7.79
CA TYR A 210 7.44 7.41 8.31
C TYR A 210 6.98 6.19 9.08
N ASN A 211 7.01 5.00 8.46
CA ASN A 211 6.59 3.77 9.11
C ASN A 211 7.45 3.43 10.34
N ASN A 212 8.78 3.57 10.25
CA ASN A 212 9.70 3.25 11.36
C ASN A 212 9.56 4.17 12.57
N THR A 213 9.09 5.41 12.38
CA THR A 213 9.02 6.43 13.45
C THR A 213 7.60 6.71 13.92
N ARG A 214 6.64 5.95 13.39
CA ARG A 214 5.23 6.05 13.69
C ARG A 214 4.93 5.74 15.16
N LYS A 215 3.92 6.41 15.76
CA LYS A 215 3.54 6.20 17.15
C LYS A 215 2.04 5.99 17.32
N GLY A 216 1.66 5.23 18.34
CA GLY A 216 0.26 5.06 18.71
C GLY A 216 -0.63 4.58 17.56
N SER A 217 -1.70 5.34 17.30
CA SER A 217 -2.73 5.06 16.29
C SER A 217 -2.48 5.73 14.94
N ASP A 218 -1.33 6.37 14.72
CA ASP A 218 -0.99 6.94 13.42
C ASP A 218 -1.19 5.88 12.30
N PRO A 219 -1.71 6.25 11.12
CA PRO A 219 -1.94 5.31 10.02
C PRO A 219 -0.64 4.81 9.38
N ILE A 220 -0.64 3.68 8.67
CA ILE A 220 0.48 3.31 7.77
C ILE A 220 0.68 4.37 6.69
N TYR A 221 1.89 4.49 6.15
CA TYR A 221 2.21 5.50 5.14
C TYR A 221 1.17 5.57 4.02
N PHE A 222 0.81 4.43 3.42
CA PHE A 222 -0.16 4.38 2.31
C PHE A 222 -1.59 4.72 2.69
N ALA A 223 -1.95 4.65 3.98
CA ALA A 223 -3.22 5.12 4.49
C ALA A 223 -3.15 6.59 4.96
N SER A 224 -1.95 7.16 5.08
CA SER A 224 -1.75 8.55 5.49
C SER A 224 -2.04 9.54 4.35
N PRO A 225 -2.57 10.75 4.65
CA PRO A 225 -2.81 11.79 3.64
C PRO A 225 -1.57 12.21 2.83
N ILE A 226 -0.37 11.98 3.35
CA ILE A 226 0.88 12.35 2.66
C ILE A 226 1.18 11.42 1.48
N SER A 227 0.68 10.18 1.48
CA SER A 227 0.93 9.22 0.40
C SER A 227 0.35 9.62 -0.96
N ARG A 228 -0.47 10.67 -1.02
CA ARG A 228 -1.05 11.22 -2.27
C ARG A 228 -0.03 11.60 -3.34
N VAL A 229 1.21 11.84 -2.95
CA VAL A 229 2.31 12.19 -3.86
C VAL A 229 3.25 11.01 -4.12
N SER A 230 2.87 9.77 -3.78
CA SER A 230 3.72 8.58 -3.84
C SER A 230 3.30 7.58 -4.92
N CYS A 231 3.94 6.40 -4.93
CA CYS A 231 3.74 5.36 -5.92
C CYS A 231 2.29 4.95 -6.11
N SER A 232 1.47 4.98 -5.06
CA SER A 232 0.05 4.66 -5.19
C SER A 232 -0.61 5.52 -6.30
N THR A 233 -0.36 6.83 -6.30
CA THR A 233 -0.83 7.76 -7.34
C THR A 233 -0.10 7.53 -8.67
N TRP A 234 1.21 7.32 -8.63
CA TRP A 234 2.01 7.18 -9.85
C TRP A 234 1.66 5.92 -10.65
N ASP A 235 1.32 4.81 -9.99
CA ASP A 235 0.95 3.54 -10.63
C ASP A 235 -0.22 3.71 -11.62
N VAL A 236 -1.10 4.68 -11.35
CA VAL A 236 -2.25 4.99 -12.21
C VAL A 236 -1.89 6.01 -13.29
N GLN A 237 -1.06 7.00 -12.96
CA GLN A 237 -0.61 8.04 -13.89
C GLN A 237 0.38 7.52 -14.96
N HIS A 238 1.08 6.44 -14.65
CA HIS A 238 2.16 5.91 -15.46
C HIS A 238 1.86 4.47 -15.87
N PRO A 239 1.14 4.26 -16.99
CA PRO A 239 0.78 2.92 -17.45
C PRO A 239 2.01 2.04 -17.78
N GLU A 240 3.18 2.65 -17.99
CA GLU A 240 4.45 1.96 -18.16
C GLU A 240 5.10 1.49 -16.86
N TYR A 241 4.47 1.76 -15.72
CA TYR A 241 4.91 1.34 -14.40
C TYR A 241 5.27 -0.16 -14.35
N ASP A 242 4.45 -1.04 -14.92
CA ASP A 242 4.70 -2.49 -14.91
C ASP A 242 6.05 -2.88 -15.54
N LEU A 243 6.52 -2.11 -16.53
CA LEU A 243 7.84 -2.28 -17.15
C LEU A 243 8.96 -1.58 -16.37
N LYS A 244 8.63 -0.68 -15.44
CA LYS A 244 9.55 0.10 -14.58
C LYS A 244 9.60 -0.39 -13.13
N GLN A 245 8.80 -1.39 -12.76
CA GLN A 245 8.88 -2.02 -11.45
C GLN A 245 10.31 -2.49 -11.18
N ALA A 246 10.80 -2.23 -9.96
CA ALA A 246 12.01 -2.84 -9.47
C ALA A 246 11.72 -4.27 -9.03
N ASN A 247 11.50 -5.13 -10.03
CA ASN A 247 11.38 -6.56 -9.91
C ASN A 247 12.11 -7.25 -11.08
N LEU A 248 12.42 -8.54 -10.92
CA LEU A 248 13.03 -9.33 -11.98
C LEU A 248 12.03 -9.64 -13.10
N PRO A 249 12.51 -9.80 -14.35
CA PRO A 249 11.66 -10.26 -15.44
C PRO A 249 11.02 -11.63 -15.14
N PRO A 250 9.90 -11.95 -15.83
CA PRO A 250 9.18 -13.20 -15.61
C PRO A 250 9.91 -14.44 -16.10
N TRP A 251 10.97 -14.36 -16.91
CA TRP A 251 11.64 -15.57 -17.40
C TRP A 251 12.64 -16.12 -16.39
N ARG A 252 12.57 -17.44 -16.17
CA ARG A 252 13.51 -18.16 -15.30
C ARG A 252 14.97 -17.94 -15.70
N GLU A 253 15.25 -17.84 -17.00
CA GLU A 253 16.63 -17.61 -17.48
C GLU A 253 17.21 -16.28 -16.97
N ASP A 254 16.41 -15.23 -16.84
CA ASP A 254 16.85 -13.94 -16.29
C ASP A 254 17.18 -14.07 -14.79
N TRP A 255 16.44 -14.91 -14.05
CA TRP A 255 16.76 -15.21 -12.66
C TRP A 255 18.03 -16.05 -12.52
N VAL A 256 18.26 -17.01 -13.42
CA VAL A 256 19.51 -17.79 -13.45
C VAL A 256 20.70 -16.87 -13.75
N GLU A 257 20.55 -15.90 -14.65
CA GLU A 257 21.58 -14.89 -14.95
C GLU A 257 21.98 -14.10 -13.68
N MET A 258 21.02 -13.74 -12.81
CA MET A 258 21.33 -13.07 -11.55
C MET A 258 22.23 -13.90 -10.62
N LEU A 259 22.09 -15.23 -10.61
CA LEU A 259 22.97 -16.11 -9.85
C LEU A 259 24.40 -16.08 -10.41
N ASP A 260 24.55 -16.05 -11.73
CA ASP A 260 25.84 -15.92 -12.40
C ASP A 260 26.47 -14.53 -12.15
N LEU A 261 25.67 -13.49 -11.94
CA LEU A 261 26.13 -12.16 -11.56
C LEU A 261 26.57 -12.05 -10.10
N GLY A 262 26.42 -13.11 -9.30
CA GLY A 262 26.95 -13.20 -7.94
C GLY A 262 25.89 -13.09 -6.83
N ILE A 263 24.61 -13.00 -7.18
CA ILE A 263 23.51 -13.14 -6.21
C ILE A 263 23.45 -14.59 -5.73
N ASP A 264 23.32 -14.80 -4.42
CA ASP A 264 23.13 -16.13 -3.83
C ASP A 264 21.67 -16.41 -3.49
N VAL A 265 20.92 -15.36 -3.12
CA VAL A 265 19.60 -15.50 -2.50
C VAL A 265 18.62 -14.45 -3.02
N PHE A 266 17.50 -14.91 -3.56
CA PHE A 266 16.30 -14.12 -3.79
C PHE A 266 15.50 -14.03 -2.49
N LYS A 267 15.45 -12.82 -1.92
CA LYS A 267 14.59 -12.54 -0.77
C LYS A 267 13.19 -12.23 -1.29
N LEU A 268 12.20 -12.96 -0.79
CA LEU A 268 10.80 -12.85 -1.23
C LEU A 268 9.99 -11.95 -0.28
N HIS A 269 8.97 -11.27 -0.77
CA HIS A 269 8.07 -10.40 -0.01
C HIS A 269 6.84 -11.13 0.57
N GLY A 270 6.01 -10.46 1.39
CA GLY A 270 4.70 -10.98 1.83
C GLY A 270 4.50 -11.08 3.35
N ARG A 271 5.28 -10.34 4.14
CA ARG A 271 5.06 -10.30 5.60
C ARG A 271 3.73 -9.63 5.96
N GLU A 272 3.25 -8.72 5.15
CA GLU A 272 2.11 -7.85 5.42
C GLU A 272 0.89 -8.20 4.55
N SER A 273 1.09 -9.03 3.52
CA SER A 273 0.07 -9.40 2.54
C SER A 273 0.04 -10.92 2.31
N MET A 274 -1.11 -11.55 2.58
CA MET A 274 -1.33 -12.98 2.32
C MET A 274 -1.20 -13.31 0.84
N MET A 275 -1.73 -12.44 -0.03
CA MET A 275 -1.61 -12.59 -1.48
C MET A 275 -0.14 -12.63 -1.92
N ARG A 276 0.70 -11.72 -1.40
CA ARG A 276 2.14 -11.69 -1.71
C ARG A 276 2.89 -12.89 -1.14
N LEU A 277 2.46 -13.43 0.01
CA LEU A 277 3.00 -14.68 0.54
C LEU A 277 2.67 -15.86 -0.40
N GLN A 278 1.43 -15.96 -0.89
CA GLN A 278 1.03 -17.00 -1.82
C GLN A 278 1.80 -16.92 -3.14
N GLU A 279 1.99 -15.72 -3.70
CA GLU A 279 2.85 -15.52 -4.87
C GLU A 279 4.29 -15.97 -4.59
N SER A 280 4.83 -15.68 -3.41
CA SER A 280 6.17 -16.14 -3.01
C SER A 280 6.28 -17.66 -2.94
N MET A 281 5.23 -18.33 -2.46
CA MET A 281 5.16 -19.79 -2.46
C MET A 281 5.10 -20.35 -3.89
N ASP A 282 4.31 -19.73 -4.77
CA ASP A 282 4.20 -20.12 -6.18
C ASP A 282 5.54 -19.93 -6.93
N LEU A 283 6.27 -18.84 -6.67
CA LEU A 283 7.60 -18.61 -7.23
C LEU A 283 8.59 -19.73 -6.87
N ILE A 284 8.61 -20.18 -5.61
CA ILE A 284 9.48 -21.29 -5.19
C ILE A 284 9.08 -22.59 -5.89
N LYS A 285 7.79 -22.86 -5.99
CA LYS A 285 7.27 -24.05 -6.68
C LYS A 285 7.67 -24.06 -8.15
N ARG A 286 7.38 -22.98 -8.88
CA ARG A 286 7.79 -22.79 -10.29
C ARG A 286 9.29 -22.95 -10.46
N TRP A 287 10.07 -22.44 -9.50
CA TRP A 287 11.51 -22.60 -9.52
C TRP A 287 11.95 -24.07 -9.39
N ALA A 288 11.30 -24.82 -8.52
CA ALA A 288 11.55 -26.24 -8.28
C ALA A 288 11.14 -27.09 -9.49
N ASP A 289 10.02 -26.75 -10.13
CA ASP A 289 9.45 -27.42 -11.30
C ASP A 289 10.14 -27.03 -12.63
N GLU A 290 11.15 -26.15 -12.56
CA GLU A 290 11.89 -25.62 -13.72
C GLU A 290 11.00 -24.98 -14.78
N GLU A 291 9.91 -24.34 -14.34
CA GLU A 291 9.01 -23.63 -15.24
C GLU A 291 9.72 -22.46 -15.94
N GLU A 292 9.37 -22.23 -17.21
CA GLU A 292 9.95 -21.14 -18.00
C GLU A 292 9.62 -19.76 -17.42
N TYR A 293 8.42 -19.62 -16.85
CA TYR A 293 7.89 -18.36 -16.34
C TYR A 293 7.71 -18.38 -14.83
N MET A 294 8.38 -17.45 -14.17
CA MET A 294 8.30 -17.16 -12.74
C MET A 294 7.05 -16.34 -12.39
N PHE A 295 6.70 -15.33 -13.21
CA PHE A 295 5.46 -14.55 -13.05
C PHE A 295 4.50 -14.84 -14.22
N PRO A 296 3.55 -15.78 -14.07
CA PRO A 296 2.67 -16.20 -15.16
C PRO A 296 1.67 -15.13 -15.60
N GLU A 297 1.32 -14.19 -14.71
CA GLU A 297 0.40 -13.07 -14.97
C GLU A 297 0.89 -12.18 -16.11
N TYR A 298 2.21 -12.13 -16.31
CA TYR A 298 2.80 -11.36 -17.40
C TYR A 298 2.31 -11.82 -18.77
N LYS A 299 1.97 -13.11 -18.95
CA LYS A 299 1.36 -13.58 -20.22
C LYS A 299 0.00 -12.96 -20.46
N LYS A 300 -0.79 -12.80 -19.40
CA LYS A 300 -2.09 -12.13 -19.47
C LYS A 300 -1.89 -10.65 -19.83
N TYR A 301 -0.96 -9.97 -19.17
CA TYR A 301 -0.59 -8.59 -19.49
C TYR A 301 -0.14 -8.40 -20.94
N GLN A 302 0.76 -9.26 -21.45
CA GLN A 302 1.20 -9.23 -22.85
C GLN A 302 0.05 -9.42 -23.83
N ALA A 303 -0.88 -10.34 -23.53
CA ALA A 303 -2.04 -10.60 -24.35
C ALA A 303 -3.02 -9.42 -24.35
N GLU A 304 -3.27 -8.81 -23.19
CA GLU A 304 -4.16 -7.65 -23.02
C GLU A 304 -3.64 -6.40 -23.77
N LEU A 305 -2.32 -6.20 -23.79
CA LEU A 305 -1.68 -5.08 -24.48
C LEU A 305 -1.32 -5.37 -25.95
N GLU A 306 -1.70 -6.53 -26.47
CA GLU A 306 -1.32 -7.02 -27.80
C GLU A 306 0.19 -6.86 -28.08
N MET A 307 1.01 -7.09 -27.05
CA MET A 307 2.45 -6.89 -27.13
C MET A 307 3.11 -8.02 -27.91
N LYS A 308 3.89 -7.65 -28.92
CA LYS A 308 4.70 -8.63 -29.65
C LYS A 308 5.94 -8.98 -28.83
N ASP A 309 6.46 -10.18 -29.04
CA ASP A 309 7.68 -10.64 -28.35
C ASP A 309 8.90 -9.75 -28.62
N ALA A 310 9.01 -9.15 -29.82
CA ALA A 310 10.19 -8.37 -30.21
C ALA A 310 10.45 -7.13 -29.31
N PRO A 311 9.47 -6.22 -29.09
CA PRO A 311 9.62 -5.12 -28.12
C PRO A 311 10.04 -5.55 -26.72
N ILE A 312 9.50 -6.67 -26.24
CA ILE A 312 9.77 -7.22 -24.91
C ILE A 312 11.18 -7.81 -24.83
N ASN A 313 11.63 -8.53 -25.85
CA ASN A 313 13.01 -9.04 -25.88
C ASN A 313 14.04 -7.90 -25.88
N VAL A 314 13.76 -6.79 -26.59
CA VAL A 314 14.60 -5.60 -26.54
C VAL A 314 14.53 -4.91 -25.16
N TRP A 315 13.35 -4.89 -24.52
CA TRP A 315 13.21 -4.40 -23.15
C TRP A 315 14.10 -5.21 -22.19
N ARG A 316 14.02 -6.55 -22.25
CA ARG A 316 14.82 -7.48 -21.43
C ARG A 316 16.32 -7.19 -21.54
N GLU A 317 16.83 -6.96 -22.75
CA GLU A 317 18.24 -6.64 -22.94
C GLU A 317 18.60 -5.23 -22.44
N LYS A 318 17.71 -4.26 -22.58
CA LYS A 318 17.94 -2.88 -22.10
C LYS A 318 17.97 -2.80 -20.58
N ILE A 319 17.06 -3.48 -19.89
CA ILE A 319 16.95 -3.36 -18.43
C ILE A 319 18.16 -3.90 -17.67
N LYS A 320 19.02 -4.71 -18.31
CA LYS A 320 20.26 -5.21 -17.72
C LYS A 320 21.21 -4.10 -17.26
N THR A 321 21.19 -2.95 -17.95
CA THR A 321 22.11 -1.83 -17.71
C THR A 321 21.44 -0.47 -17.73
N CYS A 322 20.10 -0.40 -17.71
CA CYS A 322 19.40 0.89 -17.75
C CYS A 322 19.38 1.62 -16.42
N LYS A 323 19.67 0.95 -15.28
CA LYS A 323 19.83 1.55 -13.94
C LYS A 323 18.63 2.37 -13.43
N PHE A 324 17.46 2.15 -14.01
CA PHE A 324 16.29 3.03 -13.85
C PHE A 324 16.52 4.50 -14.24
N ASP A 325 17.57 4.80 -15.03
CA ASP A 325 17.83 6.11 -15.65
C ASP A 325 16.83 6.37 -16.80
N CYS A 326 15.53 6.38 -16.46
CA CYS A 326 14.44 6.54 -17.41
C CYS A 326 14.54 7.88 -18.14
N TRP A 327 15.10 8.92 -17.49
CA TRP A 327 15.36 10.23 -18.08
C TRP A 327 16.23 10.18 -19.35
N ASP A 328 17.12 9.18 -19.48
CA ASP A 328 17.93 8.94 -20.68
C ASP A 328 17.31 7.83 -21.56
N CYS A 329 16.90 6.71 -20.96
CA CYS A 329 16.47 5.52 -21.70
C CYS A 329 15.10 5.66 -22.39
N ASN A 330 14.06 6.09 -21.65
CA ASN A 330 12.66 6.26 -22.09
C ASN A 330 12.02 5.07 -22.86
N TYR A 331 12.60 3.86 -22.78
CA TYR A 331 12.17 2.74 -23.62
C TYR A 331 10.84 2.13 -23.15
N CYS A 332 10.57 2.11 -21.84
CA CYS A 332 9.34 1.54 -21.29
C CYS A 332 8.11 2.35 -21.76
N GLU A 333 8.22 3.67 -21.71
CA GLU A 333 7.25 4.65 -22.22
C GLU A 333 7.02 4.43 -23.71
N ALA A 334 8.09 4.35 -24.50
CA ALA A 334 7.99 4.13 -25.95
C ALA A 334 7.28 2.82 -26.29
N VAL A 335 7.53 1.76 -25.51
CA VAL A 335 6.85 0.47 -25.66
C VAL A 335 5.35 0.64 -25.38
N ILE A 336 4.96 1.18 -24.23
CA ILE A 336 3.56 1.33 -23.85
C ILE A 336 2.81 2.30 -24.75
N GLU A 337 3.34 3.49 -25.03
CA GLU A 337 2.68 4.46 -25.92
C GLU A 337 2.39 3.86 -27.31
N SER A 338 3.29 3.04 -27.84
CA SER A 338 3.13 2.43 -29.16
C SER A 338 2.06 1.33 -29.20
N HIS A 339 1.68 0.79 -28.04
CA HIS A 339 0.69 -0.26 -27.86
C HIS A 339 -0.65 0.29 -27.34
N MET A 340 -0.64 1.24 -26.40
CA MET A 340 -1.86 1.96 -25.96
C MET A 340 -2.51 2.73 -27.11
N LYS A 341 -1.73 3.41 -27.98
CA LYS A 341 -2.27 4.06 -29.18
C LYS A 341 -2.95 3.08 -30.16
N LYS A 342 -2.65 1.78 -30.06
CA LYS A 342 -3.26 0.72 -30.89
C LYS A 342 -4.46 0.06 -30.19
N ALA A 343 -4.45 0.02 -28.86
CA ALA A 343 -5.44 -0.66 -28.03
C ALA A 343 -6.54 0.25 -27.46
N ASP A 344 -6.45 1.57 -27.67
CA ASP A 344 -7.39 2.59 -27.12
C ASP A 344 -7.60 2.48 -25.61
N LEU A 345 -6.56 2.03 -24.89
CA LEU A 345 -6.55 1.89 -23.44
C LEU A 345 -6.29 3.26 -22.81
N GLN A 346 -7.36 3.96 -22.43
CA GLN A 346 -7.30 5.17 -21.61
C GLN A 346 -7.67 4.84 -20.17
N VAL A 347 -7.04 5.52 -19.21
CA VAL A 347 -7.49 5.50 -17.81
C VAL A 347 -8.92 6.05 -17.80
N HIS A 348 -9.83 5.38 -17.10
CA HIS A 348 -11.22 5.82 -17.08
C HIS A 348 -11.31 7.23 -16.47
N PRO A 349 -12.05 8.19 -17.08
CA PRO A 349 -12.11 9.58 -16.60
C PRO A 349 -12.44 9.70 -15.10
N GLN A 350 -13.34 8.86 -14.60
CA GLN A 350 -13.69 8.77 -13.18
C GLN A 350 -12.46 8.55 -12.27
N VAL A 351 -11.48 7.75 -12.70
CA VAL A 351 -10.24 7.51 -11.96
C VAL A 351 -9.37 8.76 -11.95
N GLU A 352 -9.23 9.43 -13.10
CA GLU A 352 -8.48 10.69 -13.22
C GLU A 352 -9.06 11.77 -12.30
N THR A 353 -10.40 11.94 -12.30
CA THR A 353 -11.11 12.86 -11.41
C THR A 353 -10.87 12.53 -9.94
N CYS A 354 -10.96 11.25 -9.53
CA CYS A 354 -10.67 10.85 -8.15
C CYS A 354 -9.24 11.24 -7.71
N MET A 355 -8.25 11.02 -8.59
CA MET A 355 -6.86 11.35 -8.29
C MET A 355 -6.64 12.85 -8.20
N GLU A 356 -7.20 13.62 -9.14
CA GLU A 356 -7.13 15.07 -9.11
C GLU A 356 -7.81 15.63 -7.84
N ALA A 357 -8.98 15.11 -7.47
CA ALA A 357 -9.67 15.46 -6.25
C ALA A 357 -8.83 15.20 -5.00
N PHE A 358 -8.12 14.06 -4.96
CA PHE A 358 -7.23 13.72 -3.86
C PHE A 358 -6.01 14.66 -3.77
N ILE A 359 -5.45 15.08 -4.91
CA ILE A 359 -4.34 16.04 -4.95
C ILE A 359 -4.80 17.45 -4.56
N ASN A 360 -5.93 17.90 -5.10
CA ASN A 360 -6.46 19.25 -4.93
C ASN A 360 -6.99 19.49 -3.52
N SER A 361 -7.64 18.50 -2.90
CA SER A 361 -8.08 18.58 -1.50
C SER A 361 -6.91 18.79 -0.52
N GLY A 362 -5.75 18.17 -0.76
CA GLY A 362 -4.55 18.43 0.03
C GLY A 362 -3.96 19.84 -0.13
N LYS A 363 -4.39 20.58 -1.15
CA LYS A 363 -4.06 21.99 -1.41
C LYS A 363 -5.23 22.92 -1.09
N TYR A 364 -6.38 22.38 -0.66
CA TYR A 364 -7.65 23.10 -0.50
C TYR A 364 -8.06 23.88 -1.78
N VAL A 365 -7.81 23.27 -2.94
CA VAL A 365 -8.21 23.78 -4.26
C VAL A 365 -9.49 23.05 -4.69
N SER A 366 -10.44 23.77 -5.29
CA SER A 366 -11.74 23.25 -5.78
C SER A 366 -12.38 24.29 -6.71
N ASN A 367 -13.54 24.00 -7.31
CA ASN A 367 -14.26 24.93 -8.21
C ASN A 367 -14.84 26.18 -7.49
N HIS A 368 -14.63 26.28 -6.19
CA HIS A 368 -14.87 27.51 -5.43
C HIS A 368 -13.81 28.59 -5.74
N LYS A 369 -14.22 29.87 -5.76
CA LYS A 369 -13.31 31.03 -5.87
C LYS A 369 -12.22 30.94 -4.80
N THR A 370 -11.01 30.57 -5.24
CA THR A 370 -9.70 30.71 -4.62
C THR A 370 -9.61 30.38 -3.12
N TYR A 371 -8.99 29.24 -2.83
CA TYR A 371 -8.27 28.95 -1.58
C TYR A 371 -7.81 30.22 -0.87
N ASP A 372 -8.37 30.52 0.32
CA ASP A 372 -7.74 31.47 1.23
C ASP A 372 -6.73 30.69 2.09
N PRO A 373 -5.42 30.91 1.92
CA PRO A 373 -4.42 30.24 2.75
C PRO A 373 -4.55 30.55 4.25
N ASN A 374 -5.29 31.60 4.62
CA ASN A 374 -5.55 31.96 6.00
C ASN A 374 -6.87 31.40 6.55
N ASP A 375 -7.75 30.89 5.68
CA ASP A 375 -9.02 30.30 6.08
C ASP A 375 -9.49 29.21 5.09
N PRO A 376 -9.11 27.94 5.30
CA PRO A 376 -9.59 26.82 4.49
C PRO A 376 -11.12 26.58 4.59
N ASN A 377 -11.80 27.18 5.57
CA ASN A 377 -13.26 27.12 5.66
C ASN A 377 -13.92 28.25 4.88
N ALA A 378 -13.14 29.24 4.42
CA ALA A 378 -13.67 30.31 3.60
C ALA A 378 -14.50 29.65 2.51
N TYR A 379 -15.76 30.06 2.43
CA TYR A 379 -16.72 29.63 1.42
C TYR A 379 -17.48 28.31 1.63
N TYR A 380 -17.17 27.51 2.66
CA TYR A 380 -18.03 26.38 3.09
C TYR A 380 -18.66 26.68 4.45
N ASN A 381 -19.74 27.45 4.43
CA ASN A 381 -20.34 28.05 5.63
C ASN A 381 -21.41 27.19 6.30
N VAL A 382 -21.69 25.98 5.79
CA VAL A 382 -22.66 25.07 6.38
C VAL A 382 -21.98 24.26 7.49
N PRO A 383 -22.40 24.41 8.77
CA PRO A 383 -21.87 23.59 9.85
C PRO A 383 -22.20 22.11 9.64
N GLY A 384 -21.29 21.23 10.04
CA GLY A 384 -21.49 19.78 9.96
C GLY A 384 -20.26 19.00 10.44
N LEU A 385 -20.40 17.68 10.48
CA LEU A 385 -19.42 16.73 10.99
C LEU A 385 -18.44 16.30 9.90
N SER A 386 -17.68 17.25 9.35
CA SER A 386 -16.69 16.96 8.32
C SER A 386 -15.64 18.07 8.26
N SER A 387 -14.45 17.73 7.79
CA SER A 387 -13.35 18.68 7.59
C SER A 387 -13.46 19.46 6.27
N PRO A 388 -12.76 20.60 6.14
CA PRO A 388 -12.61 21.29 4.86
C PRO A 388 -11.99 20.40 3.78
N ARG A 389 -11.03 19.56 4.14
CA ARG A 389 -10.34 18.68 3.18
C ARG A 389 -11.31 17.73 2.50
N VAL A 390 -12.22 17.12 3.24
CA VAL A 390 -13.28 16.26 2.70
C VAL A 390 -14.22 17.06 1.79
N ARG A 391 -14.62 18.27 2.21
CA ARG A 391 -15.47 19.16 1.39
C ARG A 391 -14.82 19.51 0.05
N HIS A 392 -13.53 19.86 0.05
CA HIS A 392 -12.78 20.10 -1.19
C HIS A 392 -12.65 18.82 -2.03
N PHE A 393 -12.43 17.66 -1.40
CA PHE A 393 -12.36 16.38 -2.10
C PHE A 393 -13.67 16.08 -2.84
N LEU A 394 -14.81 16.14 -2.15
CA LEU A 394 -16.12 15.90 -2.75
C LEU A 394 -16.46 16.92 -3.86
N ASN A 395 -16.09 18.19 -3.68
CA ASN A 395 -16.29 19.20 -4.71
C ASN A 395 -15.51 18.89 -6.00
N ASN A 396 -14.22 18.53 -5.89
CA ASN A 396 -13.44 18.14 -7.07
C ASN A 396 -13.91 16.81 -7.65
N LEU A 397 -14.41 15.89 -6.82
CA LEU A 397 -14.95 14.64 -7.33
C LEU A 397 -16.21 14.88 -8.19
N CYS A 398 -17.04 15.84 -7.78
CA CYS A 398 -18.25 16.24 -8.48
C CYS A 398 -18.01 17.22 -9.64
N SER A 399 -16.77 17.62 -9.93
CA SER A 399 -16.47 18.51 -11.06
C SER A 399 -16.39 17.80 -12.41
N GLN A 400 -16.47 16.46 -12.43
CA GLN A 400 -16.45 15.70 -13.67
C GLN A 400 -17.65 16.02 -14.57
N GLU A 401 -17.41 15.99 -15.88
CA GLU A 401 -18.48 16.10 -16.86
C GLU A 401 -19.48 14.95 -16.68
N GLY A 402 -20.78 15.27 -16.68
CA GLY A 402 -21.82 14.26 -16.52
C GLY A 402 -22.00 13.77 -15.07
N ALA A 403 -21.51 14.50 -14.06
CA ALA A 403 -21.66 14.10 -12.66
C ALA A 403 -23.13 13.92 -12.24
N VAL A 404 -23.45 12.74 -11.70
CA VAL A 404 -24.72 12.40 -11.05
C VAL A 404 -24.39 11.94 -9.63
N TYR A 405 -24.62 12.80 -8.65
CA TYR A 405 -24.15 12.64 -7.29
C TYR A 405 -25.27 12.18 -6.34
N LEU A 406 -24.98 11.19 -5.50
CA LEU A 406 -25.82 10.80 -4.37
C LEU A 406 -25.01 10.92 -3.08
N GLU A 407 -25.56 11.62 -2.10
CA GLU A 407 -25.08 11.58 -0.72
C GLU A 407 -26.12 10.91 0.16
N VAL A 408 -25.67 9.90 0.91
CA VAL A 408 -26.48 9.22 1.93
C VAL A 408 -25.99 9.69 3.29
N GLY A 409 -26.87 10.28 4.09
CA GLY A 409 -26.52 10.89 5.38
C GLY A 409 -26.15 12.37 5.27
N VAL A 410 -26.98 13.18 4.60
CA VAL A 410 -26.64 14.59 4.37
C VAL A 410 -26.70 15.47 5.63
N TYR A 411 -27.42 15.07 6.68
CA TYR A 411 -27.67 15.82 7.89
C TYR A 411 -28.08 17.29 7.63
N ALA A 412 -27.22 18.26 7.97
CA ALA A 412 -27.42 19.69 7.75
C ALA A 412 -26.90 20.19 6.37
N GLY A 413 -26.23 19.32 5.61
CA GLY A 413 -25.80 19.55 4.23
C GLY A 413 -24.38 20.09 4.07
N SER A 414 -23.49 19.90 5.04
CA SER A 414 -22.13 20.49 5.00
C SER A 414 -21.30 19.98 3.83
N THR A 415 -21.25 18.66 3.69
CA THR A 415 -20.60 17.93 2.60
C THR A 415 -21.39 18.03 1.30
N PHE A 416 -22.71 17.82 1.34
CA PHE A 416 -23.56 17.94 0.16
C PHE A 416 -23.47 19.32 -0.50
N CYS A 417 -23.58 20.40 0.28
CA CYS A 417 -23.50 21.74 -0.28
C CYS A 417 -22.12 22.00 -0.88
N ALA A 418 -21.05 21.52 -0.22
CA ALA A 418 -19.71 21.63 -0.76
C ALA A 418 -19.53 20.85 -2.06
N ALA A 419 -20.04 19.63 -2.14
CA ALA A 419 -19.93 18.75 -3.30
C ALA A 419 -20.51 19.38 -4.57
N ILE A 420 -21.67 20.04 -4.46
CA ILE A 420 -22.38 20.59 -5.62
C ILE A 420 -21.98 22.05 -5.96
N GLN A 421 -21.27 22.73 -5.05
CA GLN A 421 -20.95 24.14 -5.19
C GLN A 421 -20.12 24.41 -6.45
N ASN A 422 -20.63 25.27 -7.34
CA ASN A 422 -19.97 25.68 -8.59
C ASN A 422 -19.58 24.52 -9.53
N ASN A 423 -20.29 23.39 -9.44
CA ASN A 423 -20.14 22.27 -10.36
C ASN A 423 -21.28 22.25 -11.38
N GLU A 424 -20.95 21.97 -12.63
CA GLU A 424 -21.93 21.70 -13.69
C GLU A 424 -22.26 20.21 -13.68
N MET A 425 -23.35 19.86 -13.02
CA MET A 425 -23.77 18.47 -12.80
C MET A 425 -25.01 18.15 -13.62
N VAL A 426 -25.33 16.86 -13.76
CA VAL A 426 -26.58 16.40 -14.38
C VAL A 426 -27.69 16.32 -13.32
N ALA A 427 -27.39 15.78 -12.14
CA ALA A 427 -28.31 15.73 -11.00
C ALA A 427 -27.57 15.52 -9.67
N ALA A 428 -28.19 15.96 -8.59
CA ALA A 428 -27.72 15.68 -7.23
C ALA A 428 -28.87 15.20 -6.33
N TYR A 429 -28.62 14.12 -5.60
CA TYR A 429 -29.59 13.45 -4.74
C TYR A 429 -29.11 13.48 -3.30
N ALA A 430 -29.91 14.08 -2.41
CA ALA A 430 -29.64 14.16 -0.98
C ALA A 430 -30.56 13.19 -0.24
N ASN A 431 -30.01 12.12 0.33
CA ASN A 431 -30.78 11.16 1.12
C ASN A 431 -30.47 11.28 2.61
N ASP A 432 -31.53 11.32 3.43
CA ASP A 432 -31.46 11.23 4.88
C ASP A 432 -32.83 10.77 5.44
N ASN A 433 -32.83 10.23 6.65
CA ASN A 433 -34.05 9.90 7.40
C ASN A 433 -34.37 10.91 8.52
N TRP A 434 -33.47 11.85 8.81
CA TRP A 434 -33.50 12.86 9.88
C TRP A 434 -33.90 12.31 11.25
N SER A 435 -33.60 11.03 11.51
CA SER A 435 -33.94 10.37 12.78
C SER A 435 -32.99 10.76 13.92
N GLN A 436 -31.83 11.33 13.60
CA GLN A 436 -30.81 11.79 14.54
C GLN A 436 -30.62 13.32 14.43
N PRO A 437 -31.54 14.12 14.97
CA PRO A 437 -31.53 15.59 14.79
C PRO A 437 -30.43 16.32 15.57
N ASN A 438 -29.74 15.63 16.48
CA ASN A 438 -28.77 16.19 17.42
C ASN A 438 -27.45 15.40 17.40
N LEU A 439 -26.94 15.10 16.21
CA LEU A 439 -25.67 14.40 16.05
C LEU A 439 -24.53 15.26 16.61
N GLN A 440 -23.60 14.61 17.29
CA GLN A 440 -22.39 15.21 17.87
C GLN A 440 -21.17 14.35 17.51
N PRO A 441 -19.97 14.95 17.41
CA PRO A 441 -18.74 14.19 17.26
C PRO A 441 -18.56 13.18 18.40
N ALA A 442 -17.91 12.05 18.13
CA ALA A 442 -17.50 11.10 19.13
C ALA A 442 -16.45 11.70 20.10
N ARG A 443 -15.65 12.65 19.63
CA ARG A 443 -14.68 13.40 20.42
C ARG A 443 -15.34 14.47 21.28
N GLU A 444 -15.19 14.36 22.59
CA GLU A 444 -15.73 15.31 23.57
C GLU A 444 -15.13 16.73 23.47
N ASP A 445 -13.95 16.88 22.86
CA ASP A 445 -13.29 18.18 22.68
C ASP A 445 -13.78 18.97 21.45
N ILE A 446 -14.65 18.36 20.64
CA ILE A 446 -15.28 19.00 19.48
C ILE A 446 -16.78 19.12 19.76
N ASN A 447 -17.31 20.34 19.64
CA ASN A 447 -18.74 20.59 19.82
C ASN A 447 -19.35 21.11 18.52
N LEU A 448 -20.39 20.46 18.02
CA LEU A 448 -21.16 20.96 16.89
C LEU A 448 -22.33 21.79 17.41
N GLU A 449 -22.33 23.08 17.10
CA GLU A 449 -23.42 24.01 17.43
C GLU A 449 -24.62 23.85 16.47
N LEU A 450 -25.11 22.61 16.29
CA LEU A 450 -26.33 22.29 15.56
C LEU A 450 -27.23 21.43 16.45
N GLU A 451 -28.48 21.87 16.57
CA GLU A 451 -29.54 21.18 17.31
C GLU A 451 -30.83 21.17 16.47
N ASP A 452 -31.69 20.18 16.72
CA ASP A 452 -33.00 20.00 16.09
C ASP A 452 -32.93 20.07 14.55
N VAL A 453 -31.92 19.43 13.96
CA VAL A 453 -31.73 19.39 12.51
C VAL A 453 -32.87 18.61 11.86
N THR A 454 -33.47 19.21 10.85
CA THR A 454 -34.55 18.63 10.04
C THR A 454 -34.27 18.81 8.56
N VAL A 455 -35.08 18.18 7.71
CA VAL A 455 -35.07 18.44 6.26
C VAL A 455 -35.18 19.93 5.93
N SER A 456 -35.93 20.71 6.72
CA SER A 456 -36.05 22.16 6.54
C SER A 456 -34.74 22.89 6.82
N THR A 457 -33.96 22.41 7.80
CA THR A 457 -32.62 22.95 8.10
C THR A 457 -31.69 22.73 6.91
N PHE A 458 -31.65 21.51 6.37
CA PHE A 458 -30.89 21.16 5.17
C PHE A 458 -31.29 22.05 3.97
N VAL A 459 -32.58 22.12 3.65
CA VAL A 459 -33.08 22.92 2.52
C VAL A 459 -32.75 24.40 2.68
N LYS A 460 -32.85 24.95 3.90
CA LYS A 460 -32.46 26.34 4.19
C LYS A 460 -30.96 26.55 3.94
N ASN A 461 -30.12 25.62 4.39
CA ASN A 461 -28.68 25.69 4.18
C ASN A 461 -28.33 25.64 2.70
N LEU A 462 -28.95 24.73 1.94
CA LEU A 462 -28.82 24.64 0.49
C LEU A 462 -29.17 25.97 -0.19
N GLN A 463 -30.30 26.57 0.16
CA GLN A 463 -30.76 27.84 -0.43
C GLN A 463 -29.88 29.05 -0.07
N THR A 464 -29.25 29.02 1.11
CA THR A 464 -28.50 30.17 1.64
C THR A 464 -27.03 30.13 1.24
N ASN A 465 -26.45 28.93 1.13
CA ASN A 465 -25.00 28.75 1.00
C ASN A 465 -24.56 28.35 -0.41
N ILE A 466 -25.46 27.88 -1.27
CA ILE A 466 -25.11 27.60 -2.66
C ILE A 466 -25.09 28.90 -3.47
N THR A 467 -23.87 29.33 -3.83
CA THR A 467 -23.63 30.56 -4.60
C THR A 467 -23.18 30.26 -6.03
N THR A 468 -23.96 29.50 -6.79
CA THR A 468 -23.69 29.30 -8.23
C THR A 468 -24.34 30.41 -9.04
N ASP A 469 -23.68 30.86 -10.12
CA ASP A 469 -24.28 31.82 -11.05
C ASP A 469 -25.53 31.25 -11.77
N SER A 470 -25.66 29.90 -11.85
CA SER A 470 -26.90 29.17 -12.10
C SER A 470 -26.78 27.70 -11.65
N LEU A 471 -27.75 27.17 -10.90
CA LEU A 471 -27.98 25.72 -10.74
C LEU A 471 -28.87 25.28 -11.92
N ASP A 472 -28.28 24.81 -13.01
CA ASP A 472 -29.03 24.29 -14.17
C ASP A 472 -29.18 22.76 -14.12
N PHE A 473 -29.33 22.21 -12.91
CA PHE A 473 -29.51 20.77 -12.69
C PHE A 473 -30.48 20.46 -11.55
N ASP A 474 -31.05 19.26 -11.59
CA ASP A 474 -32.05 18.82 -10.61
C ASP A 474 -31.39 18.45 -9.28
N ILE A 475 -31.82 19.09 -8.18
CA ILE A 475 -31.54 18.65 -6.81
C ILE A 475 -32.78 17.98 -6.24
N GLN A 476 -32.66 16.71 -5.85
CA GLN A 476 -33.77 15.94 -5.29
C GLN A 476 -33.47 15.51 -3.86
N VAL A 477 -34.41 15.81 -2.96
CA VAL A 477 -34.35 15.38 -1.56
C VAL A 477 -35.12 14.08 -1.39
N LEU A 478 -34.42 13.03 -0.99
CA LEU A 478 -34.93 11.68 -0.79
C LEU A 478 -35.11 11.43 0.72
N ASN A 479 -36.30 11.70 1.24
CA ASN A 479 -36.59 11.51 2.65
C ASN A 479 -36.96 10.06 2.97
N GLY A 480 -36.11 9.41 3.75
CA GLY A 480 -36.31 8.05 4.23
C GLY A 480 -35.00 7.28 4.35
N ASP A 481 -35.13 6.07 4.87
CA ASP A 481 -34.02 5.14 5.04
C ASP A 481 -33.42 4.72 3.68
N SER A 482 -32.10 4.83 3.57
CA SER A 482 -31.32 4.54 2.35
C SER A 482 -31.51 3.11 1.85
N SER A 483 -31.80 2.16 2.74
CA SER A 483 -32.11 0.76 2.39
C SER A 483 -33.39 0.59 1.57
N ASN A 484 -34.21 1.65 1.41
CA ASN A 484 -35.42 1.63 0.58
C ASN A 484 -35.25 2.29 -0.80
N LEU A 485 -34.07 2.86 -1.07
CA LEU A 485 -33.77 3.48 -2.36
C LEU A 485 -33.75 2.44 -3.47
N GLY A 486 -34.23 2.82 -4.66
CA GLY A 486 -34.13 2.01 -5.86
C GLY A 486 -34.27 2.85 -7.12
N LYS A 487 -34.19 2.21 -8.30
CA LYS A 487 -34.21 2.89 -9.60
C LYS A 487 -35.39 3.87 -9.80
N LYS A 488 -36.52 3.64 -9.15
CA LYS A 488 -37.70 4.54 -9.19
C LYS A 488 -37.42 5.95 -8.64
N ASP A 489 -36.42 6.09 -7.77
CA ASP A 489 -36.12 7.31 -7.04
C ASP A 489 -35.15 8.23 -7.82
N PHE A 490 -34.54 7.71 -8.89
CA PHE A 490 -33.50 8.37 -9.69
C PHE A 490 -33.94 8.51 -11.15
N LYS A 491 -33.78 9.71 -11.71
CA LYS A 491 -34.01 9.95 -13.15
C LYS A 491 -32.83 9.49 -13.99
N GLU A 492 -31.63 9.68 -13.44
CA GLU A 492 -30.35 9.40 -14.07
C GLU A 492 -29.59 8.36 -13.24
N ASP A 493 -28.74 7.57 -13.89
CA ASP A 493 -27.88 6.63 -13.18
C ASP A 493 -26.77 7.36 -12.42
N VAL A 494 -26.62 7.04 -11.14
CA VAL A 494 -25.66 7.67 -10.23
C VAL A 494 -24.25 7.20 -10.55
N ASN A 495 -23.31 8.12 -10.72
CA ASN A 495 -21.90 7.81 -10.96
C ASN A 495 -20.96 8.25 -9.84
N ILE A 496 -21.44 9.02 -8.85
CA ILE A 496 -20.69 9.36 -7.64
C ILE A 496 -21.58 9.15 -6.43
N ILE A 497 -21.13 8.34 -5.48
CA ILE A 497 -21.81 8.10 -4.20
C ILE A 497 -20.88 8.49 -3.05
N PHE A 498 -21.37 9.32 -2.14
CA PHE A 498 -20.81 9.48 -0.80
C PHE A 498 -21.75 8.85 0.22
N TYR A 499 -21.29 7.80 0.89
CA TYR A 499 -22.03 7.07 1.91
C TYR A 499 -21.53 7.45 3.30
N ASP A 500 -22.32 8.26 3.99
CA ASP A 500 -22.19 8.67 5.39
C ASP A 500 -23.47 8.29 6.17
N GLY A 501 -24.01 7.11 5.83
CA GLY A 501 -25.26 6.59 6.38
C GLY A 501 -25.06 5.75 7.63
N ASP A 502 -26.11 5.02 8.01
CA ASP A 502 -26.05 4.04 9.10
C ASP A 502 -24.93 2.99 8.83
N ASN A 503 -23.97 2.91 9.74
CA ASN A 503 -22.79 2.06 9.63
C ASN A 503 -22.99 0.64 10.17
N THR A 504 -24.22 0.25 10.54
CA THR A 504 -24.52 -1.14 10.88
C THR A 504 -24.39 -2.04 9.64
N GLU A 505 -23.78 -3.21 9.80
CA GLU A 505 -23.52 -4.15 8.69
C GLU A 505 -24.76 -4.45 7.85
N HIS A 506 -25.90 -4.66 8.50
CA HIS A 506 -27.16 -4.91 7.81
C HIS A 506 -27.56 -3.76 6.88
N LYS A 507 -27.46 -2.51 7.35
CA LYS A 507 -27.87 -1.33 6.59
C LYS A 507 -26.94 -1.04 5.43
N MET A 508 -25.64 -1.14 5.66
CA MET A 508 -24.63 -1.00 4.60
C MET A 508 -24.85 -2.04 3.50
N VAL A 509 -25.01 -3.33 3.87
CA VAL A 509 -25.23 -4.41 2.90
C VAL A 509 -26.52 -4.21 2.10
N GLU A 510 -27.62 -3.81 2.76
CA GLU A 510 -28.88 -3.52 2.06
C GLU A 510 -28.73 -2.38 1.06
N PHE A 511 -28.12 -1.27 1.46
CA PHE A 511 -27.88 -0.13 0.55
C PHE A 511 -26.95 -0.53 -0.61
N PHE A 512 -25.79 -1.12 -0.31
CA PHE A 512 -24.80 -1.52 -1.32
C PHE A 512 -25.37 -2.51 -2.34
N THR A 513 -26.21 -3.45 -1.90
CA THR A 513 -26.87 -4.38 -2.83
C THR A 513 -27.84 -3.65 -3.77
N ARG A 514 -28.61 -2.68 -3.26
CA ARG A 514 -29.62 -1.95 -4.04
C ARG A 514 -29.04 -0.89 -4.97
N MET A 515 -27.96 -0.23 -4.58
CA MET A 515 -27.33 0.80 -5.42
C MET A 515 -26.92 0.28 -6.79
N MET A 516 -26.67 -1.02 -6.92
CA MET A 516 -26.38 -1.65 -8.21
C MET A 516 -27.49 -1.46 -9.26
N ASP A 517 -28.74 -1.27 -8.85
CA ASP A 517 -29.88 -1.06 -9.75
C ASP A 517 -29.96 0.36 -10.32
N PHE A 518 -29.25 1.32 -9.71
CA PHE A 518 -29.36 2.75 -10.05
C PHE A 518 -28.02 3.46 -10.21
N THR A 519 -26.90 2.74 -10.15
CA THR A 519 -25.59 3.27 -10.52
C THR A 519 -25.28 3.08 -11.99
N ALA A 520 -24.43 3.95 -12.53
CA ALA A 520 -23.81 3.76 -13.84
C ALA A 520 -22.92 2.51 -13.88
N ASP A 521 -22.52 2.06 -15.07
CA ASP A 521 -21.64 0.89 -15.24
C ASP A 521 -20.26 1.09 -14.61
N VAL A 522 -19.78 2.34 -14.59
CA VAL A 522 -18.60 2.78 -13.85
C VAL A 522 -19.00 3.91 -12.91
N PHE A 523 -18.66 3.78 -11.63
CA PHE A 523 -19.03 4.75 -10.61
C PHE A 523 -17.97 4.85 -9.50
N THR A 524 -17.91 6.00 -8.82
CA THR A 524 -17.15 6.17 -7.58
C THR A 524 -18.03 5.92 -6.37
N LEU A 525 -17.53 5.12 -5.43
CA LEU A 525 -18.09 4.94 -4.09
C LEU A 525 -17.08 5.48 -3.08
N VAL A 526 -17.50 6.47 -2.30
CA VAL A 526 -16.78 7.00 -1.14
C VAL A 526 -17.57 6.60 0.10
N VAL A 527 -16.95 5.86 1.01
CA VAL A 527 -17.54 5.46 2.30
C VAL A 527 -16.87 6.25 3.40
N ASP A 528 -17.65 7.00 4.19
CA ASP A 528 -17.16 7.73 5.36
C ASP A 528 -16.86 6.78 6.54
N ASP A 529 -16.28 7.32 7.60
CA ASP A 529 -15.92 6.59 8.82
C ASP A 529 -14.97 5.40 8.56
N ALA A 530 -14.03 5.54 7.62
CA ALA A 530 -13.10 4.45 7.27
C ALA A 530 -12.12 4.09 8.39
N ASN A 531 -11.97 4.94 9.42
CA ASN A 531 -11.27 4.57 10.65
C ASN A 531 -11.98 3.43 11.41
N ILE A 532 -13.26 3.17 11.13
CA ILE A 532 -13.99 2.00 11.61
C ILE A 532 -13.68 0.83 10.66
N GLU A 533 -12.79 -0.08 11.08
CA GLU A 533 -12.31 -1.20 10.26
C GLU A 533 -13.44 -2.05 9.65
N ASP A 534 -14.54 -2.22 10.39
CA ASP A 534 -15.71 -2.96 9.91
C ASP A 534 -16.35 -2.34 8.66
N ASN A 535 -16.40 -1.00 8.56
CA ASN A 535 -16.96 -0.32 7.38
C ASN A 535 -16.17 -0.66 6.10
N VAL A 536 -14.84 -0.66 6.20
CA VAL A 536 -13.95 -1.04 5.09
C VAL A 536 -14.11 -2.52 4.76
N ARG A 537 -14.12 -3.40 5.78
CA ARG A 537 -14.30 -4.85 5.60
C ARG A 537 -15.62 -5.22 4.92
N ILE A 538 -16.72 -4.60 5.33
CA ILE A 538 -18.06 -4.82 4.75
C ILE A 538 -18.06 -4.38 3.28
N THR A 539 -17.49 -3.23 2.99
CA THR A 539 -17.39 -2.70 1.62
C THR A 539 -16.57 -3.61 0.70
N LYS A 540 -15.40 -4.09 1.16
CA LYS A 540 -14.58 -5.07 0.41
C LYS A 540 -15.33 -6.36 0.13
N THR A 541 -16.01 -6.89 1.15
CA THR A 541 -16.83 -8.10 1.03
C THR A 541 -17.96 -7.91 0.00
N PHE A 542 -18.57 -6.73 -0.05
CA PHE A 542 -19.58 -6.39 -1.05
C PHE A 542 -19.02 -6.39 -2.47
N VAL A 543 -17.89 -5.70 -2.68
CA VAL A 543 -17.20 -5.62 -3.99
C VAL A 543 -16.89 -7.02 -4.52
N GLU A 544 -16.31 -7.88 -3.68
CA GLU A 544 -16.01 -9.27 -4.01
C GLU A 544 -17.27 -10.08 -4.36
N LYS A 545 -18.32 -9.99 -3.53
CA LYS A 545 -19.57 -10.75 -3.74
C LYS A 545 -20.29 -10.36 -5.02
N MET A 546 -20.24 -9.08 -5.40
CA MET A 546 -20.85 -8.58 -6.63
C MET A 546 -19.97 -8.81 -7.87
N GLY A 547 -18.72 -9.26 -7.68
CA GLY A 547 -17.79 -9.48 -8.79
C GLY A 547 -17.33 -8.20 -9.48
N LEU A 548 -17.36 -7.07 -8.76
CA LEU A 548 -17.03 -5.76 -9.33
C LEU A 548 -15.53 -5.67 -9.60
N LYS A 549 -15.19 -5.06 -10.74
CA LYS A 549 -13.80 -4.73 -11.06
C LYS A 549 -13.41 -3.43 -10.38
N ILE A 550 -12.41 -3.49 -9.51
CA ILE A 550 -11.79 -2.30 -8.91
C ILE A 550 -10.89 -1.63 -9.96
N LEU A 551 -11.21 -0.39 -10.33
CA LEU A 551 -10.39 0.45 -11.19
C LEU A 551 -9.46 1.36 -10.39
N TYR A 552 -9.86 1.74 -9.17
CA TYR A 552 -9.08 2.54 -8.23
C TYR A 552 -9.54 2.27 -6.80
N GLU A 553 -8.61 2.26 -5.85
CA GLU A 553 -8.91 2.03 -4.43
C GLU A 553 -7.94 2.82 -3.53
N ARG A 554 -8.50 3.48 -2.50
CA ARG A 554 -7.75 4.15 -1.43
C ARG A 554 -8.45 4.09 -0.10
N GLU A 555 -7.69 3.74 0.93
CA GLU A 555 -8.04 4.02 2.33
C GLU A 555 -7.30 5.29 2.76
N LEU A 556 -8.05 6.28 3.22
CA LEU A 556 -7.56 7.60 3.62
C LEU A 556 -7.83 7.78 5.11
N LEU A 557 -6.85 7.47 5.94
CA LEU A 557 -7.00 7.39 7.40
C LEU A 557 -6.19 8.49 8.10
N ASN A 558 -6.58 8.81 9.33
CA ASN A 558 -5.89 9.70 10.25
C ASN A 558 -6.47 9.51 11.66
N ASP A 559 -6.04 10.31 12.64
CA ASP A 559 -6.66 10.34 13.96
C ASP A 559 -8.17 10.55 13.87
N GLN A 560 -8.95 9.90 14.72
CA GLN A 560 -10.41 10.00 14.74
C GLN A 560 -10.87 11.48 14.75
N GLU A 561 -11.81 11.79 13.86
CA GLU A 561 -12.45 13.11 13.71
C GLU A 561 -11.45 14.28 13.66
N ASP A 562 -10.37 14.14 12.88
CA ASP A 562 -9.40 15.22 12.66
C ASP A 562 -9.99 16.29 11.72
N ALA A 563 -10.35 17.43 12.31
CA ALA A 563 -10.89 18.60 11.62
C ALA A 563 -10.00 19.19 10.51
N LYS A 564 -8.72 18.79 10.40
CA LYS A 564 -7.77 19.25 9.38
C LYS A 564 -7.38 18.19 8.35
N MET A 565 -7.76 16.93 8.58
CA MET A 565 -7.45 15.79 7.70
C MET A 565 -8.74 15.21 7.12
N TRP A 566 -8.89 13.89 6.99
CA TRP A 566 -10.05 13.22 6.39
C TRP A 566 -11.20 13.02 7.39
N TRP A 567 -11.32 13.90 8.39
CA TRP A 567 -12.30 13.74 9.47
C TRP A 567 -12.14 12.36 10.16
N ASN A 568 -13.07 11.43 9.98
CA ASN A 568 -13.00 10.07 10.53
C ASN A 568 -12.56 9.00 9.50
N GLY A 569 -11.88 9.45 8.45
CA GLY A 569 -11.29 8.61 7.40
C GLY A 569 -12.27 8.31 6.27
N LEU A 570 -11.75 8.16 5.04
CA LEU A 570 -12.54 7.84 3.84
C LEU A 570 -12.03 6.58 3.15
N TYR A 571 -12.94 5.73 2.67
CA TYR A 571 -12.62 4.62 1.78
C TYR A 571 -13.18 4.91 0.39
N VAL A 572 -12.29 5.10 -0.59
CA VAL A 572 -12.60 5.57 -1.94
C VAL A 572 -12.35 4.46 -2.94
N LEU A 573 -13.37 4.14 -3.73
CA LEU A 573 -13.35 3.11 -4.75
C LEU A 573 -13.87 3.66 -6.08
N VAL A 574 -13.22 3.33 -7.19
CA VAL A 574 -13.84 3.41 -8.53
C VAL A 574 -14.09 2.00 -9.00
N LEU A 575 -15.34 1.68 -9.28
CA LEU A 575 -15.82 0.32 -9.54
C LEU A 575 -16.44 0.25 -10.94
N ALA A 576 -16.23 -0.89 -11.61
CA ALA A 576 -16.91 -1.26 -12.84
C ALA A 576 -17.70 -2.56 -12.67
N LYS A 577 -18.92 -2.59 -13.20
CA LYS A 577 -19.84 -3.74 -13.13
C LYS A 577 -19.40 -4.92 -13.99
#